data_AF-A0A1B6HZV4-F1
#
_entry.id   AF-A0A1B6HZV4-F1
#
_cell.length_a   1.000
_cell.length_b   1.000
_cell.length_c   1.000
_cell.angle_alpha   90.00
_cell.angle_beta   90.00
_cell.angle_gamma   90.00
#
_symmetry.space_group_name_H-M   'P 1'
#
loop_
_entity.id
_entity.type
_entity.pdbx_description
1 polymer ?
#
loop_
_entity_poly.entity_id
_entity_poly.type
_entity_poly.pdbx_seq_one_letter_code
_entity_poly.pdbx_strand_id
1 'polypeptide(L)'
;IFYLELAIGQRLRKGAIGVWNQVSPYMAGIGISSAVVSFNVALYYNTIIAWCLFYFVQSFQSELPWSECPNKYFENGTYLPEPECVASTPTQYFWYRTTLMV
;
A
#
# COMPACT_ATOMS: atom_id res chain seq x y z
N ILE A 1 10.52 2.73 25.95
CA ILE A 1 10.76 1.54 25.10
C ILE A 1 11.74 1.87 23.97
N PHE A 2 11.47 2.85 23.11
CA PHE A 2 12.35 3.26 22.00
C PHE A 2 13.82 3.54 22.39
N TYR A 3 14.06 4.28 23.49
CA TYR A 3 15.42 4.54 23.98
C TYR A 3 16.17 3.25 24.36
N LEU A 4 15.47 2.30 25.00
CA LEU A 4 16.05 1.04 25.46
C LEU A 4 16.40 0.14 24.26
N GLU A 5 15.54 0.13 23.25
CA GLU A 5 15.76 -0.58 21.98
C GLU A 5 16.97 -0.02 21.21
N LEU A 6 17.09 1.31 21.10
CA LEU A 6 18.25 1.95 20.50
C LEU A 6 19.54 1.69 21.28
N ALA A 7 19.51 1.78 22.62
CA ALA A 7 20.68 1.53 23.46
C ALA A 7 21.17 0.07 23.35
N ILE A 8 20.25 -0.90 23.30
CA ILE A 8 20.58 -2.33 23.09
C ILE A 8 21.14 -2.54 21.68
N GLY A 9 20.52 -1.94 20.66
CA GLY A 9 20.97 -2.02 19.27
C GLY A 9 22.39 -1.47 19.08
N GLN A 10 22.69 -0.31 19.68
CA GLN A 10 24.02 0.30 19.62
C GLN A 10 25.09 -0.51 20.37
N ARG A 11 24.74 -1.15 21.49
CA ARG A 11 25.66 -1.95 22.31
C ARG A 11 25.98 -3.30 21.68
N LEU A 12 24.98 -4.01 21.17
CA LEU A 12 25.14 -5.39 20.66
C LEU A 12 25.48 -5.44 19.17
N ARG A 13 25.13 -4.39 18.38
CA ARG A 13 25.42 -4.26 16.94
C ARG A 13 25.05 -5.51 16.12
N LYS A 14 23.97 -6.19 16.50
CA LYS A 14 23.44 -7.39 15.84
C LYS A 14 21.99 -7.16 15.41
N GLY A 15 21.53 -7.93 14.42
CA GLY A 15 20.11 -7.97 14.05
C GLY A 15 19.24 -8.55 15.15
N ALA A 16 17.92 -8.36 15.06
CA ALA A 16 16.95 -8.74 16.09
C ALA A 16 17.12 -10.19 16.60
N ILE A 17 17.27 -11.16 15.69
CA ILE A 17 17.50 -12.57 16.05
C ILE A 17 18.83 -12.76 16.80
N GLY A 18 19.89 -12.08 16.38
CA GLY A 18 21.21 -12.15 17.00
C GLY A 18 21.29 -11.48 18.37
N VAL A 19 20.51 -10.41 18.58
CA VAL A 19 20.38 -9.71 19.87
C VAL A 19 19.69 -10.59 20.90
N TRP A 20 18.52 -11.15 20.56
CA TRP A 20 17.76 -11.98 21.51
C TRP A 20 18.49 -13.28 21.86
N ASN A 21 19.20 -13.91 20.91
CA ASN A 21 20.00 -15.09 21.19
C ASN A 21 21.20 -14.82 22.13
N GLN A 22 21.76 -13.59 22.12
CA GLN A 22 22.83 -13.20 23.05
C GLN A 22 22.33 -12.87 24.46
N VAL A 23 21.10 -12.36 24.58
CA VAL A 23 20.48 -12.07 25.88
C VAL A 23 20.05 -13.37 26.57
N SER A 24 19.33 -14.24 25.84
CA SER A 24 18.97 -15.58 26.32
C SER A 24 18.57 -16.47 25.12
N PRO A 25 19.11 -17.69 25.00
CA PRO A 25 18.77 -18.59 23.89
C PRO A 25 17.27 -18.96 23.85
N TYR A 26 16.58 -18.93 24.99
CA TYR A 26 15.13 -19.16 25.05
C TYR A 26 14.29 -18.01 24.46
N MET A 27 14.84 -16.80 24.36
CA MET A 27 14.16 -15.62 23.83
C MET A 27 14.35 -15.42 22.33
N ALA A 28 15.08 -16.32 21.65
CA ALA A 28 15.32 -16.25 20.20
C ALA A 28 14.02 -16.20 19.37
N GLY A 29 12.92 -16.77 19.88
CA GLY A 29 11.60 -16.71 19.24
C GLY A 29 11.06 -15.29 19.03
N ILE A 30 11.43 -14.32 19.88
CA ILE A 30 11.03 -12.91 19.74
C ILE A 30 11.65 -12.30 18.47
N GLY A 31 12.90 -12.64 18.17
CA GLY A 31 13.57 -12.20 16.96
C GLY A 31 12.89 -12.74 15.71
N ILE A 32 12.49 -14.02 15.70
CA ILE A 32 11.78 -14.64 14.57
C ILE A 32 10.40 -13.99 14.39
N SER A 33 9.64 -13.80 15.48
CA SER A 33 8.34 -13.13 15.44
C SER A 33 8.46 -11.71 14.85
N SER A 34 9.47 -10.94 15.27
CA SER A 34 9.70 -9.60 14.73
C SER A 34 9.99 -9.61 13.21
N ALA A 35 10.71 -10.62 12.73
CA ALA A 35 10.99 -10.77 11.30
C ALA A 35 9.73 -11.13 10.49
N VAL A 36 8.86 -12.01 11.02
CA VAL A 36 7.58 -12.36 10.39
C VAL A 36 6.65 -11.15 10.31
N VAL A 37 6.54 -10.37 11.39
CA VAL A 37 5.75 -9.13 11.38
C VAL A 37 6.32 -8.13 10.37
N SER A 38 7.64 -7.95 10.34
CA SER A 38 8.32 -7.05 9.40
C SER A 38 8.07 -7.47 7.94
N PHE A 39 8.09 -8.78 7.67
CA PHE A 39 7.76 -9.32 6.35
C PHE A 39 6.29 -9.07 5.97
N ASN A 40 5.35 -9.29 6.89
CA ASN A 40 3.94 -9.01 6.64
C ASN A 40 3.69 -7.52 6.36
N VAL A 41 4.34 -6.65 7.13
CA VAL A 41 4.30 -5.19 6.93
C VAL A 41 4.85 -4.82 5.56
N ALA A 42 6.00 -5.38 5.18
CA ALA A 42 6.59 -5.12 3.87
C ALA A 42 5.65 -5.50 2.72
N LEU A 43 4.90 -6.61 2.82
CA LEU A 43 3.98 -7.02 1.76
C LEU A 43 2.88 -5.99 1.49
N TYR A 44 2.12 -5.59 2.51
CA TYR A 44 0.99 -4.67 2.28
C TYR A 44 1.45 -3.22 2.05
N TYR A 45 2.53 -2.77 2.70
CA TYR A 45 3.02 -1.40 2.50
C TYR A 45 3.54 -1.17 1.09
N ASN A 46 4.24 -2.16 0.50
CA ASN A 46 4.72 -2.03 -0.88
C ASN A 46 3.56 -1.90 -1.86
N THR A 47 2.44 -2.61 -1.64
CA THR A 47 1.22 -2.46 -2.46
C THR A 47 0.65 -1.04 -2.37
N ILE A 48 0.57 -0.46 -1.16
CA ILE A 48 0.08 0.91 -0.98
C ILE A 48 1.01 1.92 -1.68
N ILE A 49 2.33 1.75 -1.54
CA ILE A 49 3.30 2.62 -2.22
C ILE A 49 3.17 2.51 -3.74
N ALA A 50 2.96 1.30 -4.28
CA ALA A 50 2.73 1.10 -5.71
C ALA A 50 1.48 1.85 -6.19
N TRP A 51 0.37 1.82 -5.45
CA TRP A 51 -0.80 2.63 -5.75
C TRP A 51 -0.48 4.12 -5.72
N CYS A 52 0.20 4.62 -4.68
CA CYS A 52 0.60 6.02 -4.61
C CYS A 52 1.46 6.46 -5.81
N LEU A 53 2.42 5.64 -6.24
CA LEU A 53 3.25 5.91 -7.41
C LEU A 53 2.43 5.90 -8.71
N PHE A 54 1.48 4.98 -8.84
CA PHE A 54 0.56 4.93 -9.98
C PHE A 54 -0.31 6.20 -10.09
N TYR A 55 -0.87 6.67 -8.98
CA TYR A 55 -1.60 7.94 -8.94
C TYR A 55 -0.68 9.14 -9.22
N PHE A 56 0.55 9.12 -8.68
CA PHE A 56 1.53 10.17 -8.91
C PHE A 56 1.89 10.32 -10.39
N VAL A 57 2.15 9.20 -11.10
CA VAL A 57 2.46 9.24 -12.54
C VAL A 57 1.26 9.73 -13.36
N GLN A 58 0.04 9.31 -13.02
CA GLN A 58 -1.16 9.76 -13.73
C GLN A 58 -1.52 11.22 -13.45
N SER A 59 -1.01 11.81 -12.37
CA SER A 59 -1.23 13.22 -12.07
C SER A 59 -0.50 14.18 -13.03
N PHE A 60 0.38 13.67 -13.90
CA PHE A 60 1.03 14.47 -14.94
C PHE A 60 0.19 14.64 -16.22
N GLN A 61 -1.01 14.08 -16.27
CA GLN A 61 -1.95 14.29 -17.36
C GLN A 61 -2.67 15.64 -17.19
N SER A 62 -3.02 16.31 -18.31
CA SER A 62 -3.68 17.62 -18.29
C SER A 62 -5.08 17.57 -17.67
N GLU A 63 -5.78 16.45 -17.90
CA GLU A 63 -7.06 16.13 -17.29
C GLU A 63 -6.87 14.85 -16.48
N LEU A 64 -7.33 14.87 -15.23
CA LEU A 64 -7.10 13.74 -14.33
C LEU A 64 -8.11 12.63 -14.67
N PRO A 65 -7.71 11.37 -14.77
CA PRO A 65 -8.61 10.30 -15.20
C PRO A 65 -9.73 9.98 -14.20
N TRP A 66 -9.70 10.61 -13.02
CA TRP A 66 -10.72 10.55 -11.97
C TRP A 66 -11.43 11.90 -11.73
N SER A 67 -11.26 12.90 -12.60
CA SER A 67 -11.99 14.18 -12.49
C SER A 67 -13.42 14.07 -12.97
N GLU A 68 -13.65 13.33 -14.06
CA GLU A 68 -14.97 13.18 -14.69
C GLU A 68 -15.35 11.71 -14.90
N CYS A 69 -16.64 11.45 -15.04
CA CYS A 69 -17.14 10.11 -15.33
C CYS A 69 -16.94 9.77 -16.80
N PRO A 70 -16.44 8.56 -17.14
CA PRO A 70 -16.29 8.16 -18.53
C PRO A 70 -17.66 7.99 -19.19
N ASN A 71 -17.73 8.40 -20.47
CA ASN A 71 -18.91 8.23 -21.30
C ASN A 71 -18.86 6.88 -22.03
N LYS A 72 -19.98 6.14 -21.99
CA LYS A 72 -20.16 4.90 -22.72
C LYS A 72 -20.79 5.19 -24.08
N TYR A 73 -20.17 4.69 -25.14
CA TYR A 73 -20.70 4.80 -26.50
C TYR A 73 -21.62 3.62 -26.79
N PHE A 74 -22.85 3.91 -27.19
CA PHE A 74 -23.83 2.91 -27.60
C PHE A 74 -23.84 2.77 -29.12
N GLU A 75 -24.16 1.58 -29.63
CA GLU A 75 -24.24 1.31 -31.08
C GLU A 75 -25.21 2.25 -31.83
N ASN A 76 -26.15 2.87 -31.12
CA ASN A 76 -27.10 3.86 -31.62
C ASN A 76 -26.50 5.26 -31.83
N GLY A 77 -25.19 5.45 -31.63
CA GLY A 77 -24.50 6.74 -31.81
C GLY A 77 -24.66 7.72 -30.64
N THR A 78 -25.31 7.32 -29.56
CA THR A 78 -25.47 8.12 -28.34
C THR A 78 -24.32 7.87 -27.37
N TYR A 79 -23.85 8.93 -26.69
CA TYR A 79 -22.95 8.83 -25.54
C TYR A 79 -23.72 9.17 -24.27
N LEU A 80 -23.63 8.30 -23.26
CA LEU A 80 -24.19 8.57 -21.93
C LEU A 80 -23.09 8.32 -20.88
N PRO A 81 -23.05 9.09 -19.79
CA PRO A 81 -22.11 8.83 -18.70
C PRO A 81 -22.41 7.47 -18.08
N GLU A 82 -21.35 6.72 -17.70
CA GLU A 82 -21.52 5.40 -17.11
C GLU A 82 -22.37 5.50 -15.83
N PRO A 83 -23.53 4.81 -15.74
CA PRO A 83 -24.46 4.97 -14.63
C PRO A 83 -23.87 4.58 -13.28
N GLU A 84 -22.93 3.62 -13.24
CA GLU A 84 -22.21 3.24 -12.02
C GLU A 84 -21.35 4.40 -11.47
N CYS A 85 -20.74 5.20 -12.36
CA CYS A 85 -19.93 6.34 -11.97
C CYS A 85 -20.81 7.49 -11.45
N VAL A 86 -21.95 7.73 -12.11
CA VAL A 86 -22.90 8.77 -11.70
C VAL A 86 -23.57 8.45 -10.36
N ALA A 87 -23.86 7.18 -10.09
CA ALA A 87 -24.43 6.74 -8.82
C ALA A 87 -23.42 6.79 -7.66
N SER A 88 -22.12 6.70 -7.96
CA SER A 88 -21.04 6.79 -6.97
C SER A 88 -20.33 8.14 -7.11
N THR A 89 -19.05 8.14 -7.46
CA THR A 89 -18.25 9.32 -7.79
C THR A 89 -17.15 8.92 -8.77
N PRO A 90 -16.61 9.84 -9.59
CA PRO A 90 -15.55 9.53 -10.54
C PRO A 90 -14.28 8.99 -9.86
N THR A 91 -13.95 9.48 -8.67
CA THR A 91 -12.80 8.98 -7.89
C THR A 91 -13.02 7.56 -7.35
N GLN A 92 -14.21 7.27 -6.83
CA GLN A 92 -14.55 5.93 -6.35
C GLN A 92 -14.62 4.93 -7.50
N TYR A 93 -15.24 5.32 -8.62
CA TYR A 93 -15.29 4.50 -9.83
C TYR A 93 -13.87 4.15 -10.33
N PHE A 94 -12.98 5.14 -10.42
CA PHE A 94 -11.60 4.93 -10.86
C PHE A 94 -10.80 4.04 -9.89
N TRP A 95 -11.00 4.19 -8.58
CA TRP A 95 -10.38 3.33 -7.59
C TRP A 95 -10.78 1.87 -7.77
N TYR A 96 -12.08 1.57 -7.88
CA TYR A 96 -12.55 0.19 -8.00
C TYR A 96 -12.28 -0.42 -9.38
N ARG A 97 -12.61 0.28 -10.47
CA ARG A 97 -12.52 -0.28 -11.84
C ARG A 97 -11.13 -0.23 -12.45
N THR A 98 -10.31 0.75 -12.08
CA THR A 98 -8.98 0.94 -12.71
C THR A 98 -7.85 0.58 -11.77
N THR A 99 -7.91 1.00 -10.49
CA THR A 99 -6.79 0.77 -9.55
C THR A 99 -6.83 -0.62 -8.93
N LEU A 100 -8.00 -1.04 -8.43
CA LEU A 100 -8.19 -2.36 -7.85
C LEU A 100 -8.57 -3.42 -8.89
N MET A 101 -9.16 -3.00 -10.02
CA MET A 101 -9.73 -3.89 -11.04
C MET A 101 -10.70 -4.93 -10.43
N VAL A 102 -11.60 -4.46 -9.56
CA VAL A 102 -12.65 -5.24 -8.88
C VAL A 102 -14.03 -4.73 -9.29
#